data_AF-A0A845AS63-F1
#
_entry.id   AF-A0A845AS63-F1
#
_cell.length_a   1.000
_cell.length_b   1.000
_cell.length_c   1.000
_cell.angle_alpha   90.00
_cell.angle_beta   90.00
_cell.angle_gamma   90.00
#
_symmetry.space_group_name_H-M   'P 1'
#
loop_
_entity.id
_entity.type
_entity.pdbx_description
1 polymer ?
#
loop_
_entity_poly.entity_id
_entity_poly.type
_entity_poly.pdbx_seq_one_letter_code
_entity_poly.pdbx_strand_id
1 'polypeptide(L)'
;MIPKSPLEDPENAAYAFARYKRLMRFMFAVTVGVVIIALALLYERNGMVSPHFFIAVALGIGFSMMLMSALMGLVFLSNGTGHDASVDNNLPRSDED
;
A
#
# COMPACT_ATOMS: atom_id res chain seq x y z
N MET A 1 -3.79 17.92 27.88
CA MET A 1 -4.14 18.53 26.59
C MET A 1 -3.73 17.54 25.53
N ILE A 2 -4.65 17.07 24.68
CA ILE A 2 -4.34 16.09 23.62
C ILE A 2 -3.37 16.77 22.64
N PRO A 3 -2.17 16.22 22.39
CA PRO A 3 -1.27 16.77 21.39
C PRO A 3 -1.96 16.72 20.01
N LYS A 4 -1.94 17.83 19.27
CA LYS A 4 -2.53 17.89 17.92
C LYS A 4 -1.88 16.86 17.02
N SER A 5 -2.70 16.12 16.28
CA SER A 5 -2.21 15.13 15.31
C SER A 5 -1.42 15.87 14.21
N PRO A 6 -0.20 15.43 13.86
CA PRO A 6 0.59 16.05 12.79
C PRO A 6 -0.09 16.02 11.40
N LEU A 7 -1.15 15.23 11.25
CA LEU A 7 -1.99 15.18 10.04
C LEU A 7 -3.09 16.26 10.00
N GLU A 8 -3.32 17.00 11.09
CA GLU A 8 -4.18 18.19 11.09
C GLU A 8 -3.51 19.38 10.41
N ASP A 9 -2.19 19.32 10.21
CA ASP A 9 -1.46 20.27 9.38
C ASP A 9 -1.55 19.86 7.90
N PRO A 10 -2.29 20.62 7.07
CA PRO A 10 -2.52 20.29 5.67
C PRO A 10 -1.21 20.22 4.85
N GLU A 11 -0.17 20.95 5.23
CA GLU A 11 1.11 20.93 4.50
C GLU A 11 1.86 19.60 4.73
N ASN A 12 1.89 19.13 5.98
CA ASN A 12 2.53 17.86 6.36
C ASN A 12 1.78 16.65 5.76
N ALA A 13 0.44 16.66 5.80
CA ALA A 13 -0.38 15.62 5.19
C ALA A 13 -0.19 15.55 3.67
N ALA A 14 -0.12 16.70 3.00
CA ALA A 14 0.10 16.77 1.55
C ALA A 14 1.47 16.19 1.14
N TYR A 15 2.53 16.52 1.90
CA TYR A 15 3.87 15.99 1.66
C TYR A 15 3.93 14.47 1.82
N ALA A 16 3.33 13.94 2.88
CA ALA A 16 3.32 12.50 3.15
C ALA A 16 2.53 11.72 2.08
N PHE A 17 1.37 12.25 1.66
CA PHE A 17 0.57 11.64 0.59
C PHE A 17 1.23 11.73 -0.80
N ALA A 18 2.04 12.77 -1.05
CA ALA A 18 2.84 12.86 -2.28
C ALA A 18 3.88 11.73 -2.37
N ARG A 19 4.52 11.38 -1.25
CA ARG A 19 5.47 10.26 -1.18
C ARG A 19 4.76 8.91 -1.39
N TYR A 20 3.63 8.70 -0.72
CA TYR A 20 2.81 7.50 -0.91
C TYR A 20 2.42 7.31 -2.38
N LYS A 21 1.92 8.36 -3.05
CA LYS A 21 1.57 8.31 -4.48
C LYS A 21 2.77 8.00 -5.38
N ARG A 22 3.96 8.52 -5.07
CA ARG A 22 5.20 8.21 -5.81
C ARG A 22 5.55 6.72 -5.68
N LEU A 23 5.45 6.16 -4.48
CA LEU A 23 5.66 4.73 -4.24
C LEU A 23 4.64 3.88 -4.99
N MET A 24 3.35 4.22 -4.91
CA MET A 24 2.29 3.48 -5.59
C MET A 24 2.43 3.49 -7.11
N ARG A 25 2.91 4.60 -7.70
CA ARG A 25 3.24 4.66 -9.14
C ARG A 25 4.36 3.71 -9.53
N PHE A 26 5.38 3.60 -8.68
CA PHE A 26 6.47 2.65 -8.89
C PHE A 26 6.00 1.20 -8.75
N MET A 27 5.21 0.89 -7.72
CA MET A 27 4.60 -0.43 -7.53
C MET A 27 3.66 -0.81 -8.66
N PHE A 28 2.93 0.15 -9.23
CA PHE A 28 2.12 -0.07 -10.43
C PHE A 28 2.98 -0.48 -11.62
N ALA A 29 4.10 0.22 -11.89
CA ALA A 29 5.00 -0.13 -12.98
C ALA A 29 5.59 -1.55 -12.81
N VAL A 30 6.01 -1.90 -11.60
CA VAL A 30 6.47 -3.26 -11.27
C VAL A 30 5.37 -4.30 -11.50
N THR A 31 4.16 -4.03 -11.00
CA THR A 31 3.01 -4.94 -11.14
C THR A 31 2.66 -5.17 -12.61
N VAL A 32 2.64 -4.12 -13.43
CA VAL A 32 2.43 -4.24 -14.89
C VAL A 32 3.51 -5.11 -15.52
N GLY A 33 4.78 -4.92 -15.13
CA GLY A 33 5.88 -5.77 -15.60
C GLY A 33 5.67 -7.25 -15.26
N VAL A 34 5.28 -7.55 -14.02
CA VAL A 34 4.99 -8.92 -13.57
C VAL A 34 3.80 -9.51 -14.33
N VAL A 35 2.72 -8.76 -14.51
CA VAL A 35 1.55 -9.20 -15.29
C VAL A 35 1.96 -9.52 -16.72
N ILE A 36 2.72 -8.65 -17.40
CA ILE A 36 3.19 -8.90 -18.77
C ILE A 36 4.01 -10.19 -18.83
N ILE A 37 4.96 -10.39 -17.91
CA ILE A 37 5.77 -11.62 -17.85
C ILE A 37 4.90 -12.84 -17.62
N ALA A 38 3.96 -12.78 -16.68
CA ALA A 38 3.06 -13.88 -16.38
C ALA A 38 2.19 -14.26 -17.59
N LEU A 39 1.61 -13.27 -18.29
CA LEU A 39 0.80 -13.53 -19.49
C LEU A 39 1.65 -14.04 -20.65
N ALA A 40 2.88 -13.56 -20.83
CA ALA A 40 3.80 -14.05 -21.86
C ALA A 40 4.14 -15.53 -21.63
N LEU A 41 4.52 -15.90 -20.41
CA LEU A 41 4.78 -17.29 -20.03
C LEU A 41 3.52 -18.17 -20.18
N LEU A 42 2.36 -17.63 -19.81
CA LEU A 42 1.09 -18.35 -19.93
C LEU A 42 0.73 -18.63 -21.40
N TYR A 43 0.93 -17.64 -22.27
CA TYR A 43 0.71 -17.75 -23.70
C TYR A 43 1.68 -18.75 -24.35
N GLU A 44 2.97 -18.70 -23.99
CA GLU A 44 3.98 -19.61 -24.52
C GLU A 44 3.68 -21.08 -24.17
N ARG A 45 3.18 -21.35 -22.95
CA ARG A 45 2.95 -22.72 -22.47
C ARG A 45 1.60 -23.30 -22.89
N ASN A 46 0.55 -22.49 -22.92
CA ASN A 46 -0.82 -22.98 -23.12
C ASN A 46 -1.41 -22.56 -24.48
N GLY A 47 -0.71 -21.73 -25.25
CA GLY A 47 -1.22 -21.16 -26.50
C GLY A 47 -2.40 -20.22 -26.27
N MET A 48 -3.21 -20.02 -27.32
CA MET A 48 -4.43 -19.21 -27.24
C MET A 48 -5.57 -20.02 -26.62
N VAL A 49 -5.76 -19.83 -25.31
CA VAL A 49 -6.86 -20.44 -24.54
C VAL A 49 -8.16 -19.60 -24.67
N SER A 50 -8.65 -18.99 -23.59
CA SER A 50 -9.79 -18.08 -23.59
C SER A 50 -9.33 -16.68 -23.15
N PRO A 51 -9.79 -15.59 -23.79
CA PRO A 51 -9.47 -14.23 -23.35
C PRO A 51 -9.83 -13.96 -21.88
N HIS A 52 -10.93 -14.54 -21.40
CA HIS A 52 -11.39 -14.41 -20.02
C HIS A 52 -10.35 -14.94 -19.02
N PHE A 53 -9.62 -16.00 -19.40
CA PHE A 53 -8.59 -16.58 -18.54
C PHE A 53 -7.40 -15.63 -18.38
N PHE A 54 -6.91 -15.02 -19.47
CA PHE A 54 -5.85 -14.01 -19.40
C PHE A 54 -6.28 -12.79 -18.59
N ILE A 55 -7.52 -12.32 -18.75
CA ILE A 55 -8.07 -11.20 -17.97
C ILE A 55 -8.15 -11.57 -16.49
N ALA A 56 -8.66 -12.77 -16.15
CA ALA A 56 -8.76 -13.22 -14.77
C ALA A 56 -7.38 -13.32 -14.09
N VAL A 57 -6.38 -13.86 -14.79
CA VAL A 57 -5.00 -13.94 -14.29
C VAL A 57 -4.40 -12.53 -14.11
N ALA A 58 -4.55 -11.65 -15.10
CA ALA A 58 -4.05 -10.29 -15.02
C ALA A 58 -4.67 -9.50 -13.86
N LEU A 59 -5.99 -9.61 -13.69
CA LEU A 59 -6.70 -8.97 -12.60
C LEU A 59 -6.34 -9.58 -11.25
N GLY A 60 -6.23 -10.91 -11.15
CA GLY A 60 -5.86 -11.58 -9.90
C GLY A 60 -4.48 -11.16 -9.41
N ILE A 61 -3.47 -11.21 -10.29
CA ILE A 61 -2.11 -10.77 -9.98
C ILE A 61 -2.08 -9.27 -9.71
N GLY A 62 -2.64 -8.47 -10.62
CA GLY A 62 -2.61 -7.01 -10.53
C GLY A 62 -3.29 -6.49 -9.28
N PHE A 63 -4.49 -6.97 -8.98
CA PHE A 63 -5.26 -6.57 -7.81
C PHE A 63 -4.56 -6.97 -6.51
N SER A 64 -4.12 -8.22 -6.38
CA SER A 64 -3.47 -8.71 -5.15
C SER A 64 -2.17 -7.96 -4.84
N MET A 65 -1.31 -7.74 -5.85
CA MET A 65 -0.07 -7.00 -5.69
C MET A 65 -0.29 -5.53 -5.33
N MET A 66 -1.22 -4.87 -6.03
CA MET A 66 -1.55 -3.47 -5.75
C MET A 66 -2.21 -3.29 -4.39
N LEU A 67 -3.07 -4.21 -3.99
CA LEU A 67 -3.70 -4.21 -2.68
C LEU A 67 -2.65 -4.39 -1.58
N MET A 68 -1.78 -5.39 -1.70
CA MET A 68 -0.68 -5.61 -0.77
C MET A 68 0.22 -4.37 -0.65
N SER A 69 0.60 -3.78 -1.79
CA SER A 69 1.44 -2.59 -1.84
C SER A 69 0.76 -1.36 -1.22
N ALA A 70 -0.54 -1.17 -1.49
CA ALA A 70 -1.32 -0.07 -0.92
C ALA A 70 -1.40 -0.18 0.60
N LEU A 71 -1.74 -1.38 1.12
CA LEU A 71 -1.82 -1.62 2.55
C LEU A 71 -0.45 -1.40 3.23
N MET A 72 0.62 -1.97 2.69
CA MET A 72 1.97 -1.76 3.22
C MET A 72 2.39 -0.28 3.17
N GLY A 73 2.06 0.42 2.08
CA GLY A 73 2.32 1.84 1.93
C GLY A 73 1.56 2.70 2.94
N LEU A 74 0.31 2.33 3.26
CA LEU A 74 -0.48 2.99 4.30
C LEU A 74 0.10 2.75 5.71
N VAL A 75 0.60 1.54 6.00
CA VAL A 75 1.30 1.25 7.26
C VAL A 75 2.53 2.16 7.41
N PHE A 76 3.34 2.31 6.37
CA PHE A 76 4.49 3.22 6.40
C PHE A 76 4.10 4.69 6.52
N LEU A 77 2.96 5.08 5.92
CA LEU A 77 2.42 6.42 6.06
C LEU A 77 1.98 6.69 7.51
N SER A 78 1.33 5.72 8.17
CA SER A 78 0.91 5.83 9.59
C SER A 78 2.10 6.04 10.51
N ASN A 79 3.14 5.20 10.36
CA ASN A 79 4.35 5.29 11.16
C ASN A 79 5.13 6.59 10.89
N GLY A 80 5.20 7.01 9.62
CA GLY A 80 6.02 8.15 9.20
C GLY A 80 5.44 9.53 9.50
N THR A 81 4.13 9.65 9.77
CA THR A 81 3.46 10.92 10.06
C THR A 81 3.36 11.21 11.56
N GLY A 82 3.90 10.34 12.42
CA GLY A 82 3.82 10.53 13.87
C GLY A 82 2.42 10.33 14.45
N HIS A 83 1.49 9.74 13.68
CA HIS A 83 0.14 9.45 14.14
C HIS A 83 0.17 8.48 15.34
N ASP A 84 0.95 7.41 15.23
CA ASP A 84 1.12 6.39 16.27
C ASP A 84 1.88 6.94 17.49
N ALA A 85 2.72 7.97 17.30
CA ALA A 85 3.43 8.66 18.39
C ALA A 85 2.55 9.67 19.16
N SER A 86 1.42 10.10 18.56
CA SER A 86 0.44 11.01 19.17
C SER A 86 -0.62 10.29 20.01
N VAL A 87 -0.65 8.95 19.98
CA VAL A 87 -1.47 8.15 20.88
C VAL A 87 -0.85 8.21 22.27
N ASP A 88 -1.33 9.16 23.07
CA ASP A 88 -1.01 9.27 24.49
C ASP A 88 -1.48 7.98 25.16
N ASN A 89 -0.53 7.20 25.68
CA ASN A 89 -0.81 5.93 26.33
C ASN A 89 -1.30 6.24 27.74
N ASN A 90 -2.58 6.64 27.86
CA ASN A 90 -3.26 6.96 29.10
C ASN A 90 -3.55 5.69 29.93
N LEU A 91 -2.60 4.74 29.92
CA LEU A 91 -2.58 3.62 30.83
C LEU A 91 -2.41 4.19 32.24
N PRO A 92 -3.33 3.90 33.17
CA PRO A 92 -3.11 4.25 34.56
C PRO A 92 -1.78 3.64 34.98
N ARG A 93 -0.88 4.48 35.49
CA ARG A 93 0.28 4.00 36.23
C ARG A 93 -0.27 3.14 37.37
N SER A 94 -0.14 1.83 37.26
CA SER A 94 -0.33 0.93 38.40
C SER A 94 0.89 1.10 39.30
N ASP A 95 0.90 2.23 40.01
CA ASP A 95 1.73 2.46 41.17
C ASP A 95 0.97 1.79 42.34
N GLU A 96 1.00 0.46 42.39
CA GLU A 96 0.65 -0.30 43.60
C GLU A 96 1.91 -1.04 44.06
N ASP A 97 2.27 -0.72 45.32
CA ASP A 97 3.32 -1.22 46.22
C ASP A 97 4.67 -0.47 46.26
#